data_AF-A0A6I3SU58-F1
#
_entry.id   AF-A0A6I3SU58-F1
#
_cell.length_a   1.000
_cell.length_b   1.000
_cell.length_c   1.000
_cell.angle_alpha   90.00
_cell.angle_beta   90.00
_cell.angle_gamma   90.00
#
_symmetry.space_group_name_H-M   'P 1'
#
loop_
_entity.id
_entity.type
_entity.pdbx_description
1 polymer ?
#
loop_
_entity_poly.entity_id
_entity_poly.type
_entity_poly.pdbx_seq_one_letter_code
_entity_poly.pdbx_strand_id
1 'polypeptide(L)'
;MMQTGSTPMPRTTGALLILAAGLTLVVGLWLAWPGEIIGWVYGKVQANIPAATPPAAGADAKPGSAGGDKEGKDGTEKKQEKVPDAELYARYGQTGDLFGGLNTLLAGIAGAAVLWAGYMQYHTMKKALADSEDERAHRYQQEFESFFFQLLQLSEATTSKLVYTRAGEETRKGSRALDKHAYEIHAAVKAGRLDDPAAVLEALVTHFMIDAYDRRPSLFGPHYRLIVQTFEYVARSTLAREDKCRYADIARGQIGEGAVLMLALYGLTAEGQALHPLIEEFNLLEHLHRRYRHAYKDALSLAYRSTAFGRTPNTAGATPMHSPSRSVKLDIRRRVAQRVADDKYEAQRTTSGLGGN
;
A
#
# COMPACT_ATOMS: atom_id res chain seq x y z
N MET A 1 -4.96 2.17 -28.66
CA MET A 1 -5.41 0.76 -28.81
C MET A 1 -4.43 -0.12 -28.03
N MET A 2 -4.72 -0.38 -26.77
CA MET A 2 -3.91 -1.27 -25.92
C MET A 2 -4.62 -2.62 -25.85
N GLN A 3 -3.94 -3.68 -26.29
CA GLN A 3 -4.40 -5.06 -26.14
C GLN A 3 -4.41 -5.41 -24.65
N THR A 4 -5.60 -5.54 -24.08
CA THR A 4 -5.82 -6.14 -22.77
C THR A 4 -5.54 -7.64 -22.88
N GLY A 5 -4.32 -8.05 -22.55
CA GLY A 5 -3.94 -9.45 -22.45
C GLY A 5 -4.65 -10.08 -21.26
N SER A 6 -5.75 -10.79 -21.53
CA SER A 6 -6.39 -11.66 -20.55
C SER A 6 -5.48 -12.86 -20.30
N THR A 7 -4.72 -12.81 -19.21
CA THR A 7 -4.01 -14.00 -18.72
C THR A 7 -5.04 -15.09 -18.43
N PRO A 8 -4.93 -16.28 -19.07
CA PRO A 8 -5.88 -17.36 -18.86
C PRO A 8 -5.79 -17.81 -17.39
N MET A 9 -6.91 -17.72 -16.66
CA MET A 9 -6.97 -18.23 -15.30
C MET A 9 -6.54 -19.71 -15.30
N PRO A 10 -5.62 -20.12 -14.40
CA PRO A 10 -5.27 -21.52 -14.27
C PRO A 10 -6.52 -22.31 -13.91
N ARG A 11 -6.85 -23.31 -14.73
CA ARG A 11 -8.04 -24.16 -14.59
C ARG A 11 -8.00 -24.92 -13.26
N THR A 12 -8.61 -24.33 -12.23
CA THR A 12 -8.85 -24.94 -10.91
C THR A 12 -9.79 -26.15 -10.98
N THR A 13 -10.45 -26.36 -12.12
CA THR A 13 -11.34 -27.50 -12.37
C THR A 13 -10.63 -28.85 -12.28
N GLY A 14 -9.35 -28.94 -12.62
CA GLY A 14 -8.59 -30.19 -12.51
C GLY A 14 -8.38 -30.64 -11.07
N ALA A 15 -8.00 -29.71 -10.19
CA ALA A 15 -7.76 -30.01 -8.77
C ALA A 15 -9.06 -30.37 -8.02
N LEU A 16 -10.16 -29.69 -8.35
CA LEU A 16 -11.49 -29.99 -7.78
C LEU A 16 -11.99 -31.37 -8.20
N LEU A 17 -11.78 -31.79 -9.45
CA LEU A 17 -12.17 -33.12 -9.92
C LEU A 17 -11.37 -34.23 -9.24
N ILE A 18 -10.07 -34.03 -9.03
CA ILE A 18 -9.22 -35.02 -8.34
C ILE A 18 -9.62 -35.14 -6.86
N LEU A 19 -9.92 -34.01 -6.20
CA LEU A 19 -10.42 -34.03 -4.81
C LEU A 19 -11.80 -34.68 -4.70
N ALA A 20 -12.72 -34.38 -5.61
CA ALA A 20 -14.05 -34.97 -5.64
C ALA A 20 -14.00 -36.48 -5.90
N ALA A 21 -13.15 -36.92 -6.84
CA ALA A 21 -12.89 -38.33 -7.13
C ALA A 21 -12.27 -39.05 -5.94
N GLY A 22 -11.29 -38.43 -5.27
CA GLY A 22 -10.68 -38.97 -4.05
C GLY A 22 -11.69 -39.12 -2.92
N LEU A 23 -12.54 -38.11 -2.68
CA LEU A 23 -13.56 -38.14 -1.65
C LEU A 23 -14.64 -39.20 -1.93
N THR A 24 -15.10 -39.32 -3.17
CA THR A 24 -16.08 -40.35 -3.56
C THR A 24 -15.51 -41.76 -3.44
N LEU A 25 -14.22 -41.96 -3.75
CA LEU A 25 -13.55 -43.23 -3.53
C LEU A 25 -13.47 -43.57 -2.04
N VAL A 26 -13.08 -42.62 -1.18
CA VAL A 26 -12.99 -42.82 0.27
C VAL A 26 -14.36 -43.11 0.88
N VAL A 27 -15.40 -42.35 0.51
CA VAL A 27 -16.77 -42.57 0.97
C VAL A 27 -17.33 -43.89 0.45
N GLY A 28 -17.07 -44.23 -0.82
CA GLY A 28 -17.46 -45.52 -1.40
C GLY A 28 -16.79 -46.70 -0.70
N LEU A 29 -15.49 -46.59 -0.39
CA LEU A 29 -14.76 -47.60 0.36
C LEU A 29 -15.31 -47.75 1.79
N TRP A 30 -15.65 -46.64 2.45
CA TRP A 30 -16.23 -46.62 3.79
C TRP A 30 -17.64 -47.23 3.84
N LEU A 31 -18.48 -46.95 2.84
CA LEU A 31 -19.82 -47.52 2.72
C LEU A 31 -19.81 -49.00 2.32
N ALA A 32 -18.84 -49.43 1.50
CA ALA A 32 -18.69 -50.83 1.11
C ALA A 32 -18.05 -51.70 2.21
N TRP A 33 -17.34 -51.07 3.15
CA TRP A 33 -16.62 -51.73 4.23
C TRP A 33 -17.46 -52.70 5.09
N PRO A 34 -18.69 -52.36 5.53
CA PRO A 34 -19.44 -53.21 6.45
C PRO A 34 -19.98 -54.49 5.80
N GLY A 35 -20.23 -54.47 4.49
CA GLY A 35 -20.92 -55.55 3.78
C GLY A 35 -19.98 -56.57 3.16
N GLU A 36 -19.10 -56.12 2.27
CA GLU A 36 -18.32 -57.06 1.43
C GLU A 36 -17.00 -57.46 2.08
N ILE A 37 -16.30 -56.51 2.71
CA ILE A 37 -14.98 -56.78 3.29
C ILE A 37 -15.12 -57.58 4.58
N ILE A 38 -16.04 -57.20 5.47
CA ILE A 38 -16.32 -57.98 6.68
C ILE A 38 -16.80 -59.38 6.31
N GLY A 39 -17.76 -59.52 5.37
CA GLY A 39 -18.24 -60.82 4.92
C GLY A 39 -17.13 -61.70 4.33
N TRP A 40 -16.26 -61.13 3.50
CA TRP A 40 -15.13 -61.85 2.91
C TRP A 40 -14.08 -62.28 3.95
N VAL A 41 -13.75 -61.40 4.90
CA VAL A 41 -12.82 -61.71 5.99
C VAL A 41 -13.40 -62.80 6.91
N TYR A 42 -14.68 -62.68 7.31
CA TYR A 42 -15.35 -63.70 8.11
C TYR A 42 -15.41 -65.05 7.37
N GLY A 43 -15.69 -65.04 6.06
CA GLY A 43 -15.70 -66.24 5.22
C GLY A 43 -14.34 -66.94 5.18
N LYS A 44 -13.24 -66.18 5.01
CA LYS A 44 -11.89 -66.75 5.07
C LYS A 44 -11.48 -67.25 6.45
N VAL A 45 -11.92 -66.58 7.53
CA VAL A 45 -11.62 -67.00 8.90
C VAL A 45 -12.40 -68.27 9.24
N GLN A 46 -13.68 -68.39 8.87
CA GLN A 46 -14.48 -69.61 9.05
C GLN A 46 -13.92 -70.80 8.27
N ALA A 47 -13.43 -70.59 7.05
CA ALA A 47 -12.83 -71.65 6.23
C ALA A 47 -11.55 -72.26 6.85
N ASN A 48 -10.89 -71.56 7.78
CA ASN A 48 -9.67 -72.03 8.46
C ASN A 48 -9.92 -72.52 9.89
N ILE A 49 -11.17 -72.67 10.32
CA ILE A 49 -11.47 -73.32 11.60
C ILE A 49 -11.57 -74.83 11.33
N PRO A 50 -10.68 -75.67 11.88
CA PRO A 50 -10.77 -77.12 11.71
C PRO A 50 -12.10 -77.62 12.30
N ALA A 51 -12.84 -78.41 11.52
CA ALA A 51 -14.14 -78.93 11.92
C ALA A 51 -14.03 -79.69 13.25
N ALA A 52 -14.79 -79.26 14.26
CA ALA A 52 -14.85 -79.94 15.55
C ALA A 52 -15.32 -81.39 15.33
N THR A 53 -14.56 -82.34 15.86
CA THR A 53 -14.85 -83.77 15.73
C THR A 53 -16.15 -84.10 16.47
N PRO A 54 -17.15 -84.72 15.82
CA PRO A 54 -18.42 -85.01 16.47
C PRO A 54 -18.24 -86.07 17.58
N PRO A 55 -18.97 -85.97 18.70
CA PRO A 55 -18.95 -87.00 19.73
C PRO A 55 -19.54 -88.30 19.19
N ALA A 56 -18.89 -89.41 19.51
CA ALA A 56 -19.22 -90.74 19.01
C ALA A 56 -20.67 -91.15 19.41
N ALA A 57 -21.45 -91.54 18.40
CA ALA A 57 -22.82 -92.02 18.55
C ALA A 57 -22.86 -93.44 19.13
N GLY A 58 -23.53 -93.61 20.28
CA GLY A 58 -23.98 -94.89 20.81
C GLY A 58 -25.36 -95.28 20.25
N ALA A 59 -25.54 -96.58 20.07
CA ALA A 59 -26.46 -97.24 19.16
C ALA A 59 -27.95 -97.37 19.58
N ASP A 60 -28.78 -97.53 18.54
CA ASP A 60 -29.98 -98.39 18.38
C ASP A 60 -31.12 -98.40 19.41
N ALA A 61 -32.33 -97.99 18.95
CA ALA A 61 -33.55 -98.81 19.05
C ALA A 61 -34.70 -98.27 18.16
N LYS A 62 -35.46 -99.22 17.60
CA LYS A 62 -36.49 -99.13 16.55
C LYS A 62 -37.93 -98.95 17.16
N PRO A 63 -39.06 -99.04 16.41
CA PRO A 63 -40.12 -98.02 16.42
C PRO A 63 -41.48 -98.51 16.95
N GLY A 64 -42.40 -97.61 17.28
CA GLY A 64 -43.78 -98.01 17.55
C GLY A 64 -44.77 -96.89 17.88
N SER A 65 -45.75 -96.73 16.97
CA SER A 65 -47.17 -96.50 17.25
C SER A 65 -47.66 -95.23 17.99
N ALA A 66 -48.31 -94.38 17.20
CA ALA A 66 -49.63 -93.76 17.42
C ALA A 66 -50.08 -93.28 18.82
N GLY A 67 -50.43 -91.99 18.85
CA GLY A 67 -51.68 -91.51 19.43
C GLY A 67 -51.62 -90.88 20.82
N GLY A 68 -52.25 -89.70 20.95
CA GLY A 68 -52.88 -89.28 22.21
C GLY A 68 -52.28 -88.04 22.87
N ASP A 69 -53.15 -87.06 23.08
CA ASP A 69 -52.97 -85.83 23.86
C ASP A 69 -52.44 -86.04 25.29
N LYS A 70 -51.65 -85.07 25.78
CA LYS A 70 -51.90 -84.26 27.00
C LYS A 70 -50.60 -83.70 27.60
N GLU A 71 -50.59 -82.37 27.70
CA GLU A 71 -50.31 -81.57 28.89
C GLU A 71 -49.56 -82.26 30.06
N GLY A 72 -48.35 -81.79 30.37
CA GLY A 72 -47.58 -82.30 31.51
C GLY A 72 -46.16 -81.75 31.62
N LYS A 73 -46.06 -80.55 32.18
CA LYS A 73 -44.95 -79.98 32.96
C LYS A 73 -43.90 -81.01 33.44
N ASP A 74 -42.66 -80.93 32.96
CA ASP A 74 -41.50 -81.31 33.78
C ASP A 74 -40.21 -80.64 33.30
N GLY A 75 -39.37 -80.26 34.27
CA GLY A 75 -38.13 -79.54 34.07
C GLY A 75 -37.09 -80.42 33.39
N THR A 76 -36.47 -79.92 32.34
CA THR A 76 -35.23 -80.47 31.81
C THR A 76 -34.21 -79.36 31.76
N GLU A 77 -33.37 -79.30 32.80
CA GLU A 77 -32.08 -78.63 32.78
C GLU A 77 -31.30 -79.13 31.56
N LYS A 78 -31.34 -78.34 30.48
CA LYS A 78 -30.41 -78.50 29.37
C LYS A 78 -29.04 -78.15 29.92
N LYS A 79 -28.28 -79.19 30.26
CA LYS A 79 -26.86 -79.15 30.57
C LYS A 79 -26.17 -78.44 29.40
N GLN A 80 -25.97 -77.13 29.54
CA GLN A 80 -25.18 -76.34 28.60
C GLN A 80 -23.77 -76.91 28.67
N GLU A 81 -23.42 -77.64 27.63
CA GLU A 81 -22.06 -78.09 27.37
C GLU A 81 -21.20 -76.83 27.21
N LYS A 82 -20.45 -76.52 28.27
CA LYS A 82 -19.41 -75.49 28.29
C LYS A 82 -18.38 -75.85 27.22
N VAL A 83 -18.61 -75.40 26.01
CA VAL A 83 -17.58 -75.25 24.98
C VAL A 83 -16.45 -74.42 25.63
N PRO A 84 -15.16 -74.74 25.42
CA PRO A 84 -14.06 -74.09 26.12
C PRO A 84 -13.92 -72.64 25.65
N ASP A 85 -14.63 -71.74 26.34
CA ASP A 85 -14.70 -70.30 26.07
C ASP A 85 -13.32 -69.65 25.91
N ALA A 86 -12.29 -70.21 26.57
CA ALA A 86 -10.92 -69.71 26.55
C ALA A 86 -10.26 -69.69 25.16
N GLU A 87 -10.50 -70.68 24.31
CA GLU A 87 -9.88 -70.74 22.96
C GLU A 87 -10.56 -69.76 21.99
N LEU A 88 -11.88 -69.60 22.13
CA LEU A 88 -12.66 -68.62 21.40
C LEU A 88 -12.21 -67.19 21.76
N TYR A 89 -12.04 -66.90 23.05
CA TYR A 89 -11.52 -65.61 23.54
C TYR A 89 -10.09 -65.35 23.08
N ALA A 90 -9.22 -66.37 22.99
CA ALA A 90 -7.85 -66.21 22.48
C ALA A 90 -7.81 -65.82 20.99
N ARG A 91 -8.66 -66.42 20.14
CA ARG A 91 -8.78 -66.02 18.73
C ARG A 91 -9.35 -64.61 18.56
N TYR A 92 -10.33 -64.23 19.38
CA TYR A 92 -10.87 -62.87 19.38
C TYR A 92 -9.84 -61.83 19.85
N GLY A 93 -8.98 -62.17 20.82
CA GLY A 93 -7.86 -61.33 21.22
C GLY A 93 -6.86 -61.09 20.07
N GLN A 94 -6.50 -62.15 19.35
CA GLN A 94 -5.53 -62.08 18.25
C GLN A 94 -6.06 -61.32 17.02
N THR A 95 -7.37 -61.40 16.76
CA THR A 95 -8.02 -60.53 15.76
C THR A 95 -8.10 -59.08 16.24
N GLY A 96 -8.36 -58.86 17.53
CA GLY A 96 -8.32 -57.54 18.16
C GLY A 96 -6.98 -56.82 17.98
N ASP A 97 -5.86 -57.53 18.14
CA ASP A 97 -4.51 -56.95 17.95
C ASP A 97 -4.25 -56.50 16.49
N LEU A 98 -4.74 -57.25 15.50
CA LEU A 98 -4.64 -56.87 14.08
C LEU A 98 -5.48 -55.63 13.76
N PHE A 99 -6.69 -55.54 14.31
CA PHE A 99 -7.55 -54.36 14.16
C PHE A 99 -6.96 -53.14 14.88
N GLY A 100 -6.33 -53.33 16.04
CA GLY A 100 -5.62 -52.27 16.77
C GLY A 100 -4.46 -51.70 15.97
N GLY A 101 -3.64 -52.57 15.35
CA GLY A 101 -2.54 -52.16 14.47
C GLY A 101 -3.02 -51.38 13.24
N LEU A 102 -4.10 -51.83 12.60
CA LEU A 102 -4.69 -51.15 11.45
C LEU A 102 -5.26 -49.77 11.82
N ASN A 103 -6.01 -49.65 12.91
CA ASN A 103 -6.53 -48.37 13.39
C ASN A 103 -5.40 -47.38 13.71
N THR A 104 -4.32 -47.87 14.30
CA THR A 104 -3.14 -47.04 14.62
C THR A 104 -2.47 -46.52 13.34
N LEU A 105 -2.35 -47.36 12.30
CA LEU A 105 -1.83 -46.96 11.00
C LEU A 105 -2.71 -45.88 10.34
N LEU A 106 -4.03 -46.10 10.31
CA LEU A 106 -4.98 -45.16 9.72
C LEU A 106 -5.01 -43.82 10.46
N ALA A 107 -4.96 -43.86 11.80
CA ALA A 107 -4.84 -42.66 12.62
C ALA A 107 -3.52 -41.91 12.33
N GLY A 108 -2.41 -42.63 12.14
CA GLY A 108 -1.14 -42.05 11.73
C GLY A 108 -1.21 -41.34 10.37
N ILE A 109 -1.85 -41.96 9.38
CA ILE A 109 -2.06 -41.36 8.05
C ILE A 109 -2.96 -40.13 8.13
N ALA A 110 -4.06 -40.20 8.88
CA ALA A 110 -4.96 -39.07 9.09
C ALA A 110 -4.23 -37.89 9.77
N GLY A 111 -3.42 -38.18 10.80
CA GLY A 111 -2.56 -37.21 11.46
C GLY A 111 -1.56 -36.55 10.50
N ALA A 112 -0.89 -37.36 9.66
CA ALA A 112 0.02 -36.86 8.63
C ALA A 112 -0.68 -35.96 7.61
N ALA A 113 -1.90 -36.31 7.18
CA ALA A 113 -2.71 -35.50 6.27
C ALA A 113 -3.12 -34.15 6.89
N VAL A 114 -3.49 -34.14 8.18
CA VAL A 114 -3.81 -32.90 8.91
C VAL A 114 -2.59 -32.01 9.06
N LEU A 115 -1.43 -32.57 9.42
CA LEU A 115 -0.16 -31.82 9.51
C LEU A 115 0.25 -31.25 8.14
N TRP A 116 0.10 -32.04 7.07
CA TRP A 116 0.35 -31.60 5.71
C TRP A 116 -0.57 -30.45 5.30
N ALA A 117 -1.87 -30.56 5.59
CA ALA A 117 -2.83 -29.49 5.34
C ALA A 117 -2.46 -28.21 6.12
N GLY A 118 -2.09 -28.34 7.40
CA GLY A 118 -1.61 -27.22 8.21
C GLY A 118 -0.36 -26.55 7.65
N TYR A 119 0.60 -27.35 7.17
CA TYR A 119 1.80 -26.84 6.50
C TYR A 119 1.46 -26.07 5.22
N MET A 120 0.56 -26.60 4.39
CA MET A 120 0.11 -25.93 3.16
C MET A 120 -0.64 -24.62 3.44
N GLN A 121 -1.50 -24.60 4.47
CA GLN A 121 -2.20 -23.38 4.91
C GLN A 121 -1.22 -22.32 5.39
N TYR A 122 -0.23 -22.71 6.20
CA TYR A 122 0.82 -21.80 6.67
C TYR A 122 1.56 -21.14 5.50
N HIS A 123 1.98 -21.91 4.51
CA HIS A 123 2.64 -21.37 3.32
C HIS A 123 1.73 -20.45 2.49
N THR A 124 0.45 -20.80 2.36
CA THR A 124 -0.53 -19.99 1.63
C THR A 124 -0.76 -18.65 2.31
N MET A 125 -0.92 -18.63 3.64
CA MET A 125 -1.06 -17.39 4.42
C MET A 125 0.18 -16.52 4.32
N LYS A 126 1.38 -17.12 4.40
CA LYS A 126 2.63 -16.39 4.27
C LYS A 126 2.77 -15.72 2.90
N LYS A 127 2.39 -16.44 1.83
CA LYS A 127 2.38 -15.87 0.48
C LYS A 127 1.34 -14.76 0.34
N ALA A 128 0.12 -14.98 0.82
CA ALA A 128 -0.94 -13.98 0.77
C ALA A 128 -0.57 -12.71 1.56
N LEU A 129 0.20 -12.82 2.65
CA LEU A 129 0.70 -11.67 3.39
C LEU A 129 1.71 -10.87 2.57
N ALA A 130 2.70 -11.54 1.95
CA ALA A 130 3.67 -10.89 1.07
C ALA A 130 2.99 -10.22 -0.13
N ASP A 131 2.08 -10.93 -0.81
CA ASP A 131 1.31 -10.39 -1.94
C ASP A 131 0.46 -9.17 -1.48
N SER A 132 -0.11 -9.21 -0.27
CA SER A 132 -0.89 -8.10 0.28
C SER A 132 -0.03 -6.86 0.60
N GLU A 133 1.21 -7.04 1.03
CA GLU A 133 2.14 -5.93 1.29
C GLU A 133 2.53 -5.22 -0.02
N ASP A 134 2.83 -5.99 -1.07
CA ASP A 134 3.12 -5.45 -2.41
C ASP A 134 1.90 -4.71 -2.99
N GLU A 135 0.70 -5.30 -2.86
CA GLU A 135 -0.55 -4.66 -3.28
C GLU A 135 -0.85 -3.36 -2.50
N ARG A 136 -0.46 -3.27 -1.22
CA ARG A 136 -0.62 -2.04 -0.42
C ARG A 136 0.31 -0.95 -0.93
N ALA A 137 1.56 -1.28 -1.24
CA ALA A 137 2.51 -0.32 -1.81
C ALA A 137 2.04 0.21 -3.17
N HIS A 138 1.57 -0.68 -4.06
CA HIS A 138 1.02 -0.29 -5.35
C HIS A 138 -0.24 0.59 -5.23
N ARG A 139 -1.16 0.24 -4.32
CA ARG A 139 -2.36 1.06 -4.06
C ARG A 139 -2.00 2.44 -3.54
N TYR A 140 -1.08 2.52 -2.58
CA TYR A 140 -0.62 3.80 -2.07
C TYR A 140 -0.04 4.69 -3.17
N GLN A 141 0.78 4.13 -4.07
CA GLN A 141 1.33 4.88 -5.19
C GLN A 141 0.24 5.37 -6.15
N GLN A 142 -0.75 4.53 -6.47
CA GLN A 142 -1.87 4.91 -7.34
C GLN A 142 -2.75 6.02 -6.72
N GLU A 143 -3.05 5.91 -5.42
CA GLU A 143 -3.77 6.94 -4.67
C GLU A 143 -2.99 8.26 -4.64
N PHE A 144 -1.69 8.17 -4.39
CA PHE A 144 -0.78 9.31 -4.44
C PHE A 144 -0.81 9.99 -5.81
N GLU A 145 -0.62 9.23 -6.89
CA GLU A 145 -0.60 9.75 -8.26
C GLU A 145 -1.92 10.44 -8.60
N SER A 146 -3.05 9.81 -8.28
CA SER A 146 -4.37 10.37 -8.51
C SER A 146 -4.56 11.71 -7.81
N PHE A 147 -4.24 11.80 -6.52
CA PHE A 147 -4.37 13.04 -5.76
C PHE A 147 -3.37 14.10 -6.22
N PHE A 148 -2.14 13.71 -6.53
CA PHE A 148 -1.12 14.61 -7.07
C PHE A 148 -1.58 15.27 -8.38
N PHE A 149 -2.12 14.50 -9.33
CA PHE A 149 -2.60 15.06 -10.60
C PHE A 149 -3.86 15.92 -10.41
N GLN A 150 -4.71 15.62 -9.44
CA GLN A 150 -5.84 16.49 -9.08
C GLN A 150 -5.34 17.84 -8.54
N LEU A 151 -4.32 17.86 -7.67
CA LEU A 151 -3.71 19.09 -7.18
C LEU A 151 -3.09 19.92 -8.32
N LEU A 152 -2.41 19.26 -9.28
CA LEU A 152 -1.88 19.94 -10.47
C LEU A 152 -2.98 20.57 -11.32
N GLN A 153 -4.06 19.85 -11.61
CA GLN A 153 -5.20 20.39 -12.36
C GLN A 153 -5.84 21.58 -11.63
N LEU A 154 -5.97 21.50 -10.30
CA LEU A 154 -6.51 22.60 -9.50
C LEU A 154 -5.57 23.81 -9.48
N SER A 155 -4.24 23.58 -9.49
CA SER A 155 -3.24 24.64 -9.61
C SER A 155 -3.32 25.35 -10.97
N GLU A 156 -3.55 24.62 -12.06
CA GLU A 156 -3.77 25.20 -13.39
C GLU A 156 -5.09 25.99 -13.44
N ALA A 157 -6.15 25.45 -12.84
CA ALA A 157 -7.45 26.10 -12.74
C ALA A 157 -7.39 27.41 -11.93
N THR A 158 -6.56 27.49 -10.88
CA THR A 158 -6.33 28.76 -10.16
C THR A 158 -5.42 29.70 -10.92
N THR A 159 -4.41 29.18 -11.61
CA THR A 159 -3.52 29.97 -12.48
C THR A 159 -4.32 30.66 -13.58
N SER A 160 -5.20 29.94 -14.29
CA SER A 160 -6.02 30.49 -15.38
C SER A 160 -6.98 31.62 -14.94
N LYS A 161 -7.35 31.66 -13.65
CA LYS A 161 -8.15 32.73 -13.05
C LYS A 161 -7.35 34.00 -12.74
N LEU A 162 -6.02 33.93 -12.77
CA LEU A 162 -5.19 35.12 -12.58
C LEU A 162 -5.40 36.07 -13.75
N VAL A 163 -5.63 37.33 -13.44
CA VAL A 163 -5.86 38.39 -14.43
C VAL A 163 -4.93 39.54 -14.12
N TYR A 164 -4.29 40.05 -15.17
CA TYR A 164 -3.55 41.29 -15.17
C TYR A 164 -4.27 42.31 -16.05
N THR A 165 -4.59 43.47 -15.50
CA THR A 165 -5.27 44.56 -16.22
C THR A 165 -4.64 45.88 -15.80
N ARG A 166 -4.22 46.67 -16.80
CA ARG A 166 -3.69 48.02 -16.66
C ARG A 166 -4.42 48.92 -17.65
N ALA A 167 -4.70 50.16 -17.26
CA ALA A 167 -5.37 51.13 -18.13
C ALA A 167 -4.59 51.30 -19.44
N GLY A 168 -5.27 51.13 -20.58
CA GLY A 168 -4.67 51.23 -21.91
C GLY A 168 -3.91 49.98 -22.40
N GLU A 169 -3.82 48.90 -21.62
CA GLU A 169 -3.22 47.64 -22.05
C GLU A 169 -4.28 46.52 -22.20
N GLU A 170 -4.00 45.55 -23.08
CA GLU A 170 -4.81 44.34 -23.22
C GLU A 170 -4.78 43.52 -21.92
N THR A 171 -5.94 43.02 -21.49
CA THR A 171 -6.05 42.17 -20.31
C THR A 171 -5.38 40.83 -20.55
N ARG A 172 -4.39 40.49 -19.73
CA ARG A 172 -3.70 39.18 -19.78
C ARG A 172 -4.28 38.26 -18.72
N LYS A 173 -4.37 36.97 -19.03
CA LYS A 173 -4.88 35.93 -18.14
C LYS A 173 -3.87 34.80 -17.96
N GLY A 174 -4.03 34.02 -16.90
CA GLY A 174 -3.24 32.80 -16.71
C GLY A 174 -1.76 33.07 -16.44
N SER A 175 -0.91 32.19 -16.97
CA SER A 175 0.54 32.34 -16.88
C SER A 175 1.05 33.66 -17.49
N ARG A 176 0.39 34.19 -18.54
CA ARG A 176 0.78 35.49 -19.13
C ARG A 176 0.55 36.67 -18.18
N ALA A 177 -0.40 36.55 -17.25
CA ALA A 177 -0.61 37.54 -16.20
C ALA A 177 0.55 37.52 -15.19
N LEU A 178 0.98 36.32 -14.78
CA LEU A 178 2.15 36.13 -13.91
C LEU A 178 3.43 36.67 -14.54
N ASP A 179 3.66 36.38 -15.82
CA ASP A 179 4.83 36.89 -16.55
C ASP A 179 4.85 38.41 -16.60
N LYS A 180 3.68 39.04 -16.78
CA LYS A 180 3.55 40.50 -16.78
C LYS A 180 3.84 41.07 -15.39
N HIS A 181 3.29 40.50 -14.30
CA HIS A 181 3.62 40.93 -12.95
C HIS A 181 5.11 40.82 -12.64
N ALA A 182 5.73 39.67 -12.96
CA ALA A 182 7.17 39.47 -12.80
C ALA A 182 7.99 40.50 -13.59
N TYR A 183 7.55 40.83 -14.81
CA TYR A 183 8.18 41.86 -15.64
C TYR A 183 8.06 43.27 -15.02
N GLU A 184 6.93 43.62 -14.42
CA GLU A 184 6.76 44.93 -13.79
C GLU A 184 7.60 45.11 -12.55
N ILE A 185 7.68 44.07 -11.70
CA ILE A 185 8.61 44.03 -10.58
C ILE A 185 10.05 44.18 -11.09
N HIS A 186 10.41 43.45 -12.15
CA HIS A 186 11.74 43.56 -12.77
C HIS A 186 12.05 44.98 -13.26
N ALA A 187 11.09 45.62 -13.94
CA ALA A 187 11.23 46.96 -14.46
C ALA A 187 11.36 48.00 -13.34
N ALA A 188 10.58 47.87 -12.27
CA ALA A 188 10.62 48.77 -11.11
C ALA A 188 11.97 48.70 -10.39
N VAL A 189 12.44 47.49 -10.07
CA VAL A 189 13.75 47.28 -9.43
C VAL A 189 14.89 47.79 -10.32
N LYS A 190 14.82 47.55 -11.63
CA LYS A 190 15.84 48.03 -12.57
C LYS A 190 15.86 49.57 -12.67
N ALA A 191 14.70 50.22 -12.60
CA ALA A 191 14.61 51.68 -12.62
C ALA A 191 15.28 52.32 -11.39
N GLY A 192 15.30 51.62 -10.25
CA GLY A 192 15.98 52.06 -9.02
C GLY A 192 17.51 52.09 -9.11
N ARG A 193 18.13 51.47 -10.14
CA ARG A 193 19.59 51.40 -10.33
C ARG A 193 20.36 50.96 -9.07
N LEU A 194 19.83 49.93 -8.41
CA LEU A 194 20.41 49.38 -7.19
C LEU A 194 21.55 48.41 -7.56
N ASP A 195 22.75 48.64 -7.01
CA ASP A 195 23.91 47.77 -7.24
C ASP A 195 24.15 46.79 -6.07
N ASP A 196 23.71 47.12 -4.86
CA ASP A 196 23.85 46.26 -3.69
C ASP A 196 22.85 45.09 -3.72
N PRO A 197 23.31 43.81 -3.69
CA PRO A 197 22.42 42.66 -3.73
C PRO A 197 21.37 42.61 -2.61
N ALA A 198 21.67 43.15 -1.42
CA ALA A 198 20.71 43.19 -0.32
C ALA A 198 19.60 44.22 -0.60
N ALA A 199 19.95 45.41 -1.07
CA ALA A 199 18.98 46.42 -1.52
C ALA A 199 18.12 45.92 -2.71
N VAL A 200 18.72 45.19 -3.66
CA VAL A 200 17.99 44.57 -4.79
C VAL A 200 16.98 43.54 -4.27
N LEU A 201 17.37 42.67 -3.34
CA LEU A 201 16.48 41.68 -2.75
C LEU A 201 15.31 42.34 -2.02
N GLU A 202 15.59 43.36 -1.21
CA GLU A 202 14.59 44.14 -0.50
C GLU A 202 13.59 44.76 -1.49
N ALA A 203 14.08 45.44 -2.53
CA ALA A 203 13.23 46.05 -3.55
C ALA A 203 12.36 45.02 -4.30
N LEU A 204 12.90 43.84 -4.61
CA LEU A 204 12.13 42.75 -5.22
C LEU A 204 10.94 42.32 -4.34
N VAL A 205 11.18 42.08 -3.05
CA VAL A 205 10.14 41.66 -2.10
C VAL A 205 9.13 42.78 -1.88
N THR A 206 9.59 44.03 -1.71
CA THR A 206 8.71 45.19 -1.54
C THR A 206 7.78 45.39 -2.74
N HIS A 207 8.31 45.37 -3.97
CA HIS A 207 7.48 45.49 -5.17
C HIS A 207 6.56 44.28 -5.38
N PHE A 208 7.00 43.07 -5.01
CA PHE A 208 6.11 41.91 -5.03
C PHE A 208 4.89 42.07 -4.13
N MET A 209 5.11 42.49 -2.87
CA MET A 209 4.04 42.69 -1.90
C MET A 209 3.08 43.79 -2.38
N ILE A 210 3.62 44.98 -2.64
CA ILE A 210 2.83 46.18 -2.91
C ILE A 210 2.17 46.17 -4.29
N ASP A 211 2.88 45.70 -5.32
CA ASP A 211 2.39 45.83 -6.70
C ASP A 211 1.67 44.58 -7.21
N ALA A 212 1.87 43.43 -6.57
CA ALA A 212 1.23 42.17 -6.98
C ALA A 212 0.36 41.57 -5.88
N TYR A 213 0.93 41.16 -4.74
CA TYR A 213 0.24 40.31 -3.76
C TYR A 213 -0.88 41.05 -3.02
N ASP A 214 -0.59 42.18 -2.37
CA ASP A 214 -1.52 42.90 -1.50
C ASP A 214 -2.66 43.59 -2.26
N ARG A 215 -2.43 43.93 -3.53
CA ARG A 215 -3.50 44.47 -4.37
C ARG A 215 -4.57 43.43 -4.67
N ARG A 216 -4.22 42.14 -4.69
CA ARG A 216 -5.11 41.05 -5.12
C ARG A 216 -4.88 39.74 -4.34
N PRO A 217 -4.96 39.76 -3.00
CA PRO A 217 -4.67 38.59 -2.18
C PRO A 217 -5.65 37.44 -2.45
N SER A 218 -6.90 37.76 -2.81
CA SER A 218 -7.93 36.78 -3.18
C SER A 218 -7.61 36.01 -4.47
N LEU A 219 -6.79 36.57 -5.37
CA LEU A 219 -6.36 35.90 -6.61
C LEU A 219 -5.09 35.08 -6.37
N PHE A 220 -4.08 35.68 -5.74
CA PHE A 220 -2.77 35.04 -5.57
C PHE A 220 -2.73 34.02 -4.43
N GLY A 221 -3.46 34.26 -3.33
CA GLY A 221 -3.46 33.40 -2.15
C GLY A 221 -3.84 31.95 -2.47
N PRO A 222 -4.99 31.68 -3.13
CA PRO A 222 -5.37 30.32 -3.51
C PRO A 222 -4.34 29.65 -4.44
N HIS A 223 -3.79 30.40 -5.39
CA HIS A 223 -2.78 29.90 -6.33
C HIS A 223 -1.50 29.44 -5.61
N TYR A 224 -0.90 30.30 -4.78
CA TYR A 224 0.32 29.94 -4.07
C TYR A 224 0.10 28.84 -3.03
N ARG A 225 -1.04 28.85 -2.32
CA ARG A 225 -1.36 27.79 -1.36
C ARG A 225 -1.43 26.42 -2.01
N LEU A 226 -2.03 26.31 -3.20
CA LEU A 226 -2.10 25.05 -3.93
C LEU A 226 -0.72 24.56 -4.38
N ILE A 227 0.15 25.48 -4.81
CA ILE A 227 1.53 25.12 -5.17
C ILE A 227 2.29 24.60 -3.95
N VAL A 228 2.19 25.30 -2.80
CA VAL A 228 2.78 24.84 -1.53
C VAL A 228 2.26 23.46 -1.17
N GLN A 229 0.94 23.27 -1.16
CA GLN A 229 0.30 21.99 -0.84
C GLN A 229 0.76 20.86 -1.77
N THR A 230 0.93 21.15 -3.07
CA THR A 230 1.40 20.16 -4.05
C THR A 230 2.82 19.70 -3.71
N PHE A 231 3.75 20.62 -3.47
CA PHE A 231 5.13 20.26 -3.13
C PHE A 231 5.25 19.66 -1.71
N GLU A 232 4.46 20.12 -0.75
CA GLU A 232 4.39 19.49 0.58
C GLU A 232 3.88 18.06 0.50
N TYR A 233 2.89 17.79 -0.35
CA TYR A 233 2.36 16.44 -0.56
C TYR A 233 3.44 15.50 -1.10
N VAL A 234 4.22 15.96 -2.09
CA VAL A 234 5.38 15.22 -2.60
C VAL A 234 6.44 15.00 -1.51
N ALA A 235 6.79 16.05 -0.76
CA ALA A 235 7.82 15.99 0.29
C ALA A 235 7.46 15.01 1.40
N ARG A 236 6.20 15.02 1.86
CA ARG A 236 5.70 14.19 2.98
C ARG A 236 5.34 12.76 2.58
N SER A 237 5.28 12.44 1.30
CA SER A 237 4.98 11.07 0.84
C SER A 237 6.03 10.05 1.30
N THR A 238 5.66 8.77 1.36
CA THR A 238 6.60 7.67 1.68
C THR A 238 7.38 7.18 0.46
N LEU A 239 7.26 7.87 -0.68
CA LEU A 239 7.93 7.52 -1.92
C LEU A 239 9.46 7.56 -1.79
N ALA A 240 10.13 6.79 -2.65
CA ALA A 240 11.58 6.87 -2.80
C ALA A 240 12.00 8.30 -3.22
N ARG A 241 13.21 8.71 -2.83
CA ARG A 241 13.71 10.06 -3.13
C ARG A 241 13.72 10.37 -4.63
N GLU A 242 14.01 9.37 -5.45
CA GLU A 242 14.01 9.48 -6.91
C GLU A 242 12.62 9.79 -7.47
N ASP A 243 11.60 9.07 -7.00
CA ASP A 243 10.21 9.33 -7.40
C ASP A 243 9.74 10.70 -6.90
N LYS A 244 10.10 11.11 -5.67
CA LYS A 244 9.81 12.48 -5.18
C LYS A 244 10.39 13.54 -6.10
N CYS A 245 11.64 13.38 -6.54
CA CYS A 245 12.27 14.30 -7.49
C CYS A 245 11.52 14.28 -8.82
N ARG A 246 11.13 13.09 -9.32
CA ARG A 246 10.34 12.95 -10.56
C ARG A 246 9.00 13.71 -10.49
N TYR A 247 8.21 13.54 -9.44
CA TYR A 247 6.95 14.26 -9.29
C TYR A 247 7.15 15.76 -9.09
N ALA A 248 8.19 16.16 -8.35
CA ALA A 248 8.54 17.57 -8.21
C ALA A 248 8.94 18.20 -9.56
N ASP A 249 9.67 17.47 -10.40
CA ASP A 249 10.02 17.91 -11.76
C ASP A 249 8.79 18.06 -12.66
N ILE A 250 7.83 17.12 -12.57
CA ILE A 250 6.54 17.22 -13.27
C ILE A 250 5.78 18.46 -12.83
N ALA A 251 5.64 18.67 -11.51
CA ALA A 251 4.93 19.83 -10.95
C ALA A 251 5.61 21.14 -11.35
N ARG A 252 6.95 21.19 -11.26
CA ARG A 252 7.76 22.33 -11.67
C ARG A 252 7.61 22.64 -13.15
N GLY A 253 7.48 21.62 -14.01
CA GLY A 253 7.25 21.79 -15.44
C GLY A 253 5.92 22.48 -15.79
N GLN A 254 4.95 22.53 -14.87
CA GLN A 254 3.70 23.27 -15.04
C GLN A 254 3.80 24.75 -14.64
N ILE A 255 4.92 25.16 -14.03
CA ILE A 255 5.11 26.51 -13.52
C ILE A 255 5.81 27.35 -14.60
N GLY A 256 5.11 28.38 -15.11
CA GLY A 256 5.67 29.31 -16.07
C GLY A 256 6.86 30.12 -15.53
N GLU A 257 7.71 30.62 -16.41
CA GLU A 257 9.00 31.21 -16.01
C GLU A 257 8.86 32.47 -15.15
N GLY A 258 7.86 33.33 -15.40
CA GLY A 258 7.56 34.47 -14.53
C GLY A 258 6.98 34.03 -13.18
N ALA A 259 6.22 32.94 -13.16
CA ALA A 259 5.68 32.36 -11.94
C ALA A 259 6.81 31.85 -11.00
N VAL A 260 7.91 31.33 -11.55
CA VAL A 260 9.07 30.92 -10.75
C VAL A 260 9.67 32.08 -9.96
N LEU A 261 9.82 33.26 -10.56
CA LEU A 261 10.28 34.46 -9.83
C LEU A 261 9.27 34.84 -8.74
N MET A 262 7.98 34.88 -9.08
CA MET A 262 6.92 35.22 -8.14
C MET A 262 6.86 34.27 -6.93
N LEU A 263 7.06 32.97 -7.16
CA LEU A 263 7.14 31.96 -6.10
C LEU A 263 8.38 32.14 -5.21
N ALA A 264 9.52 32.51 -5.80
CA ALA A 264 10.71 32.86 -5.04
C ALA A 264 10.42 34.05 -4.13
N LEU A 265 9.75 35.09 -4.61
CA LEU A 265 9.42 36.26 -3.79
C LEU A 265 8.38 35.93 -2.72
N TYR A 266 7.36 35.13 -3.05
CA TYR A 266 6.39 34.62 -2.08
C TYR A 266 7.07 33.82 -0.96
N GLY A 267 8.03 32.95 -1.29
CA GLY A 267 8.79 32.17 -0.31
C GLY A 267 9.62 33.00 0.67
N LEU A 268 9.79 34.30 0.41
CA LEU A 268 10.48 35.26 1.27
C LEU A 268 9.53 36.10 2.12
N THR A 269 8.21 35.95 1.99
CA THR A 269 7.23 36.62 2.85
C THR A 269 6.92 35.77 4.09
N ALA A 270 6.19 36.35 5.05
CA ALA A 270 5.76 35.62 6.24
C ALA A 270 4.77 34.49 5.88
N GLU A 271 3.84 34.75 4.94
CA GLU A 271 2.81 33.81 4.49
C GLU A 271 3.38 32.67 3.66
N GLY A 272 4.43 32.93 2.88
CA GLY A 272 5.07 31.94 2.03
C GLY A 272 6.24 31.21 2.65
N GLN A 273 6.53 31.40 3.93
CA GLN A 273 7.70 30.80 4.59
C GLN A 273 7.75 29.26 4.45
N ALA A 274 6.61 28.58 4.41
CA ALA A 274 6.53 27.13 4.20
C ALA A 274 7.05 26.68 2.82
N LEU A 275 7.01 27.56 1.81
CA LEU A 275 7.53 27.29 0.47
C LEU A 275 9.06 27.33 0.41
N HIS A 276 9.70 28.08 1.31
CA HIS A 276 11.16 28.27 1.31
C HIS A 276 11.96 26.95 1.34
N PRO A 277 11.75 26.01 2.28
CA PRO A 277 12.47 24.73 2.28
C PRO A 277 12.14 23.88 1.03
N LEU A 278 10.92 23.96 0.50
CA LEU A 278 10.50 23.22 -0.70
C LEU A 278 11.23 23.73 -1.96
N ILE A 279 11.44 25.06 -2.06
CA ILE A 279 12.23 25.67 -3.14
C ILE A 279 13.65 25.11 -3.15
N GLU A 280 14.27 24.97 -1.97
CA GLU A 280 15.64 24.44 -1.84
C GLU A 280 15.71 22.92 -2.03
N GLU A 281 14.70 22.18 -1.57
CA GLU A 281 14.65 20.71 -1.66
C GLU A 281 14.43 20.21 -3.09
N PHE A 282 13.58 20.90 -3.84
CA PHE A 282 13.16 20.53 -5.20
C PHE A 282 13.76 21.42 -6.29
N ASN A 283 14.73 22.27 -5.94
CA ASN A 283 15.47 23.13 -6.87
C ASN A 283 14.51 23.96 -7.77
N LEU A 284 13.51 24.59 -7.18
CA LEU A 284 12.44 25.23 -7.96
C LEU A 284 12.94 26.43 -8.80
N LEU A 285 14.09 27.01 -8.46
CA LEU A 285 14.69 28.15 -9.18
C LEU A 285 15.64 27.72 -10.30
N GLU A 286 15.78 26.42 -10.59
CA GLU A 286 16.59 25.93 -11.71
C GLU A 286 16.13 26.51 -13.05
N HIS A 287 14.81 26.59 -13.25
CA HIS A 287 14.17 27.10 -14.47
C HIS A 287 13.79 28.59 -14.37
N LEU A 288 14.41 29.33 -13.46
CA LEU A 288 14.23 30.77 -13.40
C LEU A 288 14.67 31.39 -14.74
N HIS A 289 13.77 32.17 -15.37
CA HIS A 289 14.01 32.78 -16.68
C HIS A 289 15.41 33.40 -16.74
N ARG A 290 16.16 33.16 -17.83
CA ARG A 290 17.55 33.62 -18.00
C ARG A 290 17.76 35.09 -17.60
N ARG A 291 16.85 35.98 -18.02
CA ARG A 291 16.81 37.41 -17.64
C ARG A 291 16.82 37.63 -16.12
N TYR A 292 15.91 36.98 -15.39
CA TYR A 292 15.79 37.14 -13.93
C TYR A 292 16.96 36.46 -13.22
N ARG A 293 17.42 35.31 -13.72
CA ARG A 293 18.59 34.62 -13.19
C ARG A 293 19.84 35.50 -13.26
N HIS A 294 20.14 36.09 -14.41
CA HIS A 294 21.30 36.99 -14.53
C HIS A 294 21.18 38.25 -13.69
N ALA A 295 19.98 38.83 -13.59
CA ALA A 295 19.77 40.07 -12.84
C ALA A 295 19.77 39.86 -11.31
N TYR A 296 19.28 38.72 -10.83
CA TYR A 296 18.88 38.57 -9.43
C TYR A 296 19.50 37.37 -8.72
N LYS A 297 20.33 36.55 -9.37
CA LYS A 297 20.94 35.38 -8.73
C LYS A 297 21.71 35.76 -7.46
N ASP A 298 22.49 36.84 -7.49
CA ASP A 298 23.31 37.23 -6.34
C ASP A 298 22.43 37.69 -5.17
N ALA A 299 21.39 38.49 -5.46
CA ALA A 299 20.40 38.93 -4.48
C ALA A 299 19.62 37.75 -3.88
N LEU A 300 19.08 36.86 -4.73
CA LEU A 300 18.33 35.68 -4.29
C LEU A 300 19.22 34.67 -3.55
N SER A 301 20.52 34.61 -3.84
CA SER A 301 21.49 33.76 -3.12
C SER A 301 21.77 34.23 -1.69
N LEU A 302 21.37 35.46 -1.33
CA LEU A 302 21.38 35.90 0.07
C LEU A 302 20.28 35.21 0.89
N ALA A 303 19.21 34.76 0.24
CA ALA A 303 18.04 34.19 0.91
C ALA A 303 17.85 32.68 0.66
N TYR A 304 18.33 32.18 -0.48
CA TYR A 304 18.23 30.77 -0.88
C TYR A 304 19.61 30.12 -0.98
N ARG A 305 19.68 28.84 -0.59
CA ARG A 305 20.86 28.00 -0.85
C ARG A 305 21.09 27.82 -2.35
N SER A 306 22.34 27.53 -2.72
CA SER A 306 22.73 27.28 -4.11
C SER A 306 21.98 26.10 -4.76
N THR A 307 21.49 25.14 -3.95
CA THR A 307 20.69 24.01 -4.44
C THR A 307 19.39 24.47 -5.09
N ALA A 308 18.77 25.54 -4.59
CA ALA A 308 17.54 26.10 -5.16
C ALA A 308 17.67 26.40 -6.67
N PHE A 309 18.87 26.76 -7.14
CA PHE A 309 19.16 27.15 -8.53
C PHE A 309 19.58 25.99 -9.44
N GLY A 310 19.31 24.75 -9.02
CA GLY A 310 19.67 23.52 -9.73
C GLY A 310 20.79 22.76 -9.02
N ARG A 311 21.02 21.51 -9.46
CA ARG A 311 22.15 20.73 -8.95
C ARG A 311 23.45 21.47 -9.25
N THR A 312 24.21 21.79 -8.21
CA THR A 312 25.66 21.95 -8.37
C THR A 312 26.16 20.68 -9.05
N PRO A 313 26.94 20.79 -10.14
CA PRO A 313 27.46 19.63 -10.84
C PRO A 313 28.04 18.69 -9.81
N ASN A 314 27.47 17.49 -9.80
CA ASN A 314 27.67 16.49 -8.78
C ASN A 314 29.17 16.23 -8.64
N THR A 315 29.83 16.81 -7.63
CA THR A 315 31.03 16.21 -7.03
C THR A 315 30.55 14.92 -6.39
N ALA A 316 30.37 13.90 -7.22
CA ALA A 316 29.91 12.58 -6.85
C ALA A 316 30.86 12.03 -5.77
N GLY A 317 30.41 12.05 -4.51
CA GLY A 317 31.15 11.46 -3.39
C GLY A 317 31.27 12.31 -2.14
N ALA A 318 30.97 13.61 -2.17
CA ALA A 318 31.02 14.42 -0.94
C ALA A 318 29.67 14.33 -0.20
N THR A 319 29.62 13.50 0.85
CA THR A 319 28.57 13.57 1.87
C THR A 319 28.42 15.03 2.33
N PRO A 320 27.23 15.64 2.26
CA PRO A 320 27.06 17.04 2.63
C PRO A 320 27.36 17.21 4.12
N MET A 321 28.57 17.62 4.46
CA MET A 321 28.90 18.14 5.79
C MET A 321 28.13 19.44 5.97
N HIS A 322 26.97 19.35 6.63
CA HIS A 322 26.28 20.51 7.18
C HIS A 322 27.24 21.22 8.14
N SER A 323 27.85 22.32 7.69
CA SER A 323 28.59 23.22 8.56
C SER A 323 27.58 24.19 9.20
N PRO A 324 27.27 24.05 10.50
CA PRO A 324 26.22 24.81 11.17
C PRO A 324 26.56 26.30 11.37
N SER A 325 27.80 26.73 11.17
CA SER A 325 28.22 28.10 11.49
C SER A 325 27.84 29.13 10.42
N ARG A 326 27.66 28.71 9.15
CA ARG A 326 27.30 29.62 8.05
C ARG A 326 25.80 29.86 7.95
N SER A 327 24.97 28.93 8.41
CA SER A 327 23.50 29.08 8.41
C SER A 327 23.04 30.15 9.40
N VAL A 328 23.62 30.22 10.59
CA VAL A 328 23.16 31.14 11.65
C VAL A 328 23.34 32.61 11.25
N LYS A 329 24.49 32.99 10.66
CA LYS A 329 24.71 34.38 10.22
C LYS A 329 23.82 34.78 9.05
N LEU A 330 23.53 33.84 8.14
CA LEU A 330 22.58 34.07 7.04
C LEU A 330 21.16 34.22 7.60
N ASP A 331 20.75 33.37 8.54
CA ASP A 331 19.42 33.43 9.16
C ASP A 331 19.20 34.74 9.93
N ILE A 332 20.22 35.27 10.62
CA ILE A 332 20.11 36.56 11.31
C ILE A 332 19.94 37.70 10.30
N ARG A 333 20.81 37.79 9.28
CA ARG A 333 20.69 38.82 8.24
C ARG A 333 19.36 38.73 7.49
N ARG A 334 18.89 37.51 7.25
CA ARG A 334 17.60 37.20 6.63
C ARG A 334 16.43 37.70 7.48
N ARG A 335 16.37 37.36 8.78
CA ARG A 335 15.31 37.83 9.68
C ARG A 335 15.29 39.35 9.81
N VAL A 336 16.45 39.99 9.74
CA VAL A 336 16.55 41.46 9.74
C VAL A 336 16.02 42.03 8.43
N ALA A 337 16.44 41.53 7.27
CA ALA A 337 15.95 41.99 5.97
C ALA A 337 14.43 41.82 5.83
N GLN A 338 13.89 40.69 6.30
CA GLN A 338 12.46 40.44 6.26
C GLN A 338 11.68 41.35 7.20
N ARG A 339 12.13 41.55 8.45
CA ARG A 339 11.51 42.54 9.35
C ARG A 339 11.54 43.95 8.77
N VAL A 340 12.65 44.37 8.16
CA VAL A 340 12.76 45.70 7.55
C VAL A 340 11.78 45.84 6.38
N ALA A 341 11.62 44.80 5.56
CA ALA A 341 10.65 44.78 4.48
C ALA A 341 9.21 44.84 5.02
N ASP A 342 8.88 44.07 6.05
CA ASP A 342 7.57 44.05 6.71
C ASP A 342 7.26 45.42 7.36
N ASP A 343 8.22 46.02 8.07
CA ASP A 343 8.08 47.33 8.72
C ASP A 343 7.88 48.46 7.68
N LYS A 344 8.66 48.43 6.58
CA LYS A 344 8.49 49.40 5.48
C LYS A 344 7.15 49.24 4.77
N TYR A 345 6.71 47.99 4.59
CA TYR A 345 5.41 47.70 4.02
C TYR A 345 4.28 48.24 4.89
N GLU A 346 4.28 47.97 6.19
CA GLU A 346 3.26 48.48 7.12
C GLU A 346 3.26 50.03 7.19
N ALA A 347 4.45 50.65 7.16
CA ALA A 347 4.58 52.11 7.07
C ALA A 347 3.99 52.68 5.75
N GLN A 348 4.17 51.99 4.62
CA GLN A 348 3.59 52.41 3.34
C GLN A 348 2.08 52.14 3.27
N ARG A 349 1.61 51.03 3.84
CA ARG A 349 0.19 50.69 3.91
C ARG A 349 -0.59 51.71 4.72
N THR A 350 -0.06 52.13 5.88
CA THR A 350 -0.66 53.14 6.74
C THR A 350 -0.68 54.53 6.10
N THR A 351 0.39 54.93 5.41
CA THR A 351 0.47 56.23 4.73
C THR A 351 -0.36 56.32 3.45
N SER A 352 -0.58 55.20 2.75
CA SER A 352 -1.31 55.18 1.47
C SER A 352 -2.84 55.21 1.63
N GLY A 353 -3.38 55.21 2.86
CA GLY A 353 -4.83 55.16 3.11
C GLY A 353 -5.53 53.89 2.63
N LEU A 354 -4.78 52.87 2.19
CA LEU A 354 -5.29 51.60 1.66
C LEU A 354 -5.91 50.68 2.74
N GLY A 355 -5.84 51.07 4.02
CA GLY A 355 -6.39 50.33 5.16
C GLY A 355 -7.80 50.75 5.59
N GLY A 356 -8.42 51.75 4.94
CA GLY A 356 -9.75 52.25 5.32
C GLY A 356 -10.75 52.14 4.17
N ASN A 357 -11.45 51.01 4.10
CA ASN A 357 -12.80 50.88 3.55
C ASN A 357 -13.44 49.58 4.03
#